data_AF-A0ABD0MH17-F1
#
_entry.id   AF-A0ABD0MH17-F1
#
_cell.length_a   1.000
_cell.length_b   1.000
_cell.length_c   1.000
_cell.angle_alpha   90.00
_cell.angle_beta   90.00
_cell.angle_gamma   90.00
#
_symmetry.space_group_name_H-M   'P 1'
#
loop_
_entity.id
_entity.type
_entity.pdbx_description
1 polymer ?
#
loop_
_entity_poly.entity_id
_entity_poly.type
_entity_poly.pdbx_seq_one_letter_code
_entity_poly.pdbx_strand_id
1 'polypeptide(L)'
;EEGGQGLVHLPSRMATFRLQFIQRFLTGPGDLVWRKLTRFILQKVEGLGLDTALFFMDYRKLHLNGLSSFYCGLFKIWGLFTFKRMNTSDSLFWLLEEPLVKGSRLDITNEVPGLSHMLCASRTVKLMQVVDAAGPDLSDVTAIALLLGHKSIRCMKSILDFWRKKLTDDEITLLMDFGKGVLVPDTEDPFPRILITPDLKAMSGPLLDLHELQDLDLNK
;
A
#
# COMPACT_ATOMS: atom_id res chain seq x y z
N GLU A 1 -13.43 -4.73 -48.70
CA GLU A 1 -11.99 -4.40 -48.66
C GLU A 1 -11.89 -2.97 -49.20
N GLU A 2 -11.31 -1.96 -48.55
CA GLU A 2 -10.14 -1.84 -47.68
C GLU A 2 -10.33 -0.60 -46.77
N GLY A 3 -9.62 -0.53 -45.63
CA GLY A 3 -9.41 0.74 -44.91
C GLY A 3 -9.73 0.79 -43.42
N GLY A 4 -9.94 -0.35 -42.73
CA GLY A 4 -9.99 -0.41 -41.28
C GLY A 4 -8.60 -0.25 -40.65
N GLN A 5 -7.97 0.91 -40.80
CA GLN A 5 -6.74 1.20 -40.07
C GLN A 5 -7.11 1.45 -38.60
N GLY A 6 -6.65 0.54 -37.74
CA GLY A 6 -6.88 0.58 -36.30
C GLY A 6 -6.55 1.95 -35.73
N LEU A 7 -7.59 2.66 -35.28
CA LEU A 7 -7.46 3.86 -34.44
C LEU A 7 -6.82 3.42 -33.13
N VAL A 8 -5.49 3.45 -33.12
CA VAL A 8 -4.71 3.21 -31.92
C VAL A 8 -4.93 4.40 -31.00
N HIS A 9 -5.78 4.22 -30.00
CA HIS A 9 -6.00 5.23 -28.97
C HIS A 9 -4.71 5.39 -28.14
N LEU A 10 -3.90 6.40 -28.49
CA LEU A 10 -2.62 6.68 -27.86
C LEU A 10 -2.70 6.77 -26.33
N PRO A 11 -3.73 7.39 -25.72
CA PRO A 11 -3.87 7.40 -24.27
C PRO A 11 -4.03 5.99 -23.68
N SER A 12 -4.74 5.08 -24.36
CA SER A 12 -4.89 3.69 -23.92
C SER A 12 -3.56 2.95 -23.97
N ARG A 13 -2.77 3.12 -25.04
CA ARG A 13 -1.42 2.51 -25.10
C ARG A 13 -0.50 3.02 -24.00
N MET A 14 -0.57 4.31 -23.70
CA MET A 14 0.21 4.90 -22.61
C MET A 14 -0.23 4.35 -21.24
N ALA A 15 -1.54 4.16 -21.04
CA ALA A 15 -2.08 3.52 -19.84
C ALA A 15 -1.62 2.06 -19.71
N THR A 16 -1.72 1.27 -20.78
CA THR A 16 -1.26 -0.12 -20.81
C THR A 16 0.24 -0.22 -20.51
N PHE A 17 1.07 0.63 -21.11
CA PHE A 17 2.50 0.64 -20.83
C PHE A 17 2.81 0.93 -19.35
N ARG A 18 2.10 1.89 -18.75
CA ARG A 18 2.26 2.22 -17.33
C ARG A 18 1.80 1.08 -16.43
N LEU A 19 0.71 0.39 -16.77
CA LEU A 19 0.25 -0.76 -16.02
C LEU A 19 1.26 -1.91 -16.08
N GLN A 20 1.79 -2.22 -17.27
CA GLN A 20 2.87 -3.20 -17.46
C GLN A 20 4.14 -2.81 -16.70
N PHE A 21 4.47 -1.51 -16.67
CA PHE A 21 5.58 -1.01 -15.87
C PHE A 21 5.36 -1.27 -14.37
N ILE A 22 4.16 -0.96 -13.85
CA ILE A 22 3.80 -1.21 -12.44
C ILE A 22 3.86 -2.72 -12.13
N GLN A 23 3.25 -3.54 -12.98
CA GLN A 23 3.30 -5.00 -12.85
C GLN A 23 4.75 -5.48 -12.76
N ARG A 24 5.59 -5.12 -13.73
CA ARG A 24 7.00 -5.51 -13.73
C ARG A 24 7.80 -4.89 -12.58
N PHE A 25 7.42 -3.72 -12.08
CA PHE A 25 8.05 -3.09 -10.92
C PHE A 25 7.75 -3.86 -9.63
N LEU A 26 6.51 -4.31 -9.45
CA LEU A 26 6.04 -4.98 -8.23
C LEU A 26 6.34 -6.48 -8.23
N THR A 27 6.12 -7.18 -9.35
CA THR A 27 6.07 -8.65 -9.41
C THR A 27 7.16 -9.25 -10.29
N GLY A 28 7.87 -8.43 -11.06
CA GLY A 28 8.92 -8.89 -11.96
C GLY A 28 10.21 -9.35 -11.26
N PRO A 29 11.23 -9.76 -12.03
CA PRO A 29 12.54 -10.16 -11.52
C PRO A 29 13.24 -9.07 -10.67
N GLY A 30 13.94 -9.47 -9.61
CA GLY A 30 14.65 -8.58 -8.69
C GLY A 30 15.91 -7.92 -9.25
N ASP A 31 16.48 -8.48 -10.33
CA ASP A 31 17.73 -8.06 -10.97
C ASP A 31 17.58 -6.85 -11.91
N LEU A 32 16.35 -6.32 -12.06
CA LEU A 32 16.08 -5.17 -12.90
C LEU A 32 16.74 -3.89 -12.33
N VAL A 33 17.79 -3.41 -13.01
CA VAL A 33 18.59 -2.25 -12.60
C VAL A 33 17.75 -1.00 -12.33
N TRP A 34 16.72 -0.75 -13.17
CA TRP A 34 15.86 0.42 -13.03
C TRP A 34 14.93 0.35 -11.81
N ARG A 35 14.70 -0.84 -11.21
CA ARG A 35 13.83 -1.00 -10.04
C ARG A 35 14.36 -0.24 -8.84
N LYS A 36 15.68 -0.30 -8.59
CA LYS A 36 16.33 0.44 -7.49
C LYS A 36 16.17 1.95 -7.65
N LEU A 37 16.33 2.45 -8.88
CA LEU A 37 16.12 3.86 -9.20
C LEU A 37 14.67 4.27 -8.98
N THR A 38 13.71 3.45 -9.42
CA THR A 38 12.29 3.71 -9.18
C THR A 38 11.96 3.73 -7.69
N ARG A 39 12.45 2.77 -6.89
CA ARG A 39 12.28 2.79 -5.42
C ARG A 39 12.82 4.10 -4.82
N PHE A 40 14.03 4.50 -5.19
CA PHE A 40 14.64 5.75 -4.71
C PHE A 40 13.80 6.99 -5.04
N ILE A 41 13.23 7.06 -6.25
CA ILE A 41 12.36 8.17 -6.66
C ILE A 41 11.06 8.15 -5.85
N LEU A 42 10.47 6.98 -5.67
CA LEU A 42 9.22 6.81 -4.91
C LEU A 42 9.38 7.13 -3.42
N GLN A 43 10.52 6.82 -2.80
CA GLN A 43 10.82 7.18 -1.40
C GLN A 43 10.76 8.69 -1.12
N LYS A 44 10.80 9.54 -2.15
CA LYS A 44 10.66 10.99 -2.02
C LYS A 44 9.22 11.46 -1.90
N VAL A 45 8.22 10.61 -2.15
CA VAL A 45 6.80 10.98 -2.10
C VAL A 45 6.41 11.37 -0.67
N GLU A 46 5.95 12.62 -0.51
CA GLU A 46 5.54 13.23 0.76
C GLU A 46 6.57 13.13 1.92
N GLY A 47 7.82 12.76 1.64
CA GLY A 47 8.81 12.47 2.68
C GLY A 47 8.47 11.24 3.53
N LEU A 48 7.57 10.35 3.07
CA LEU A 48 7.14 9.16 3.80
C LEU A 48 8.23 8.07 3.82
N GLY A 49 9.18 8.10 2.89
CA GLY A 49 10.22 7.07 2.78
C GLY A 49 9.69 5.70 2.33
N LEU A 50 8.49 5.66 1.76
CA LEU A 50 7.87 4.45 1.21
C LEU A 50 8.18 4.31 -0.29
N ASP A 51 8.36 3.09 -0.78
CA ASP A 51 8.55 2.79 -2.20
C ASP A 51 7.41 1.95 -2.79
N THR A 52 7.50 0.62 -2.71
CA THR A 52 6.48 -0.32 -3.20
C THR A 52 5.23 -0.26 -2.34
N ALA A 53 5.38 -0.01 -1.04
CA ALA A 53 4.27 0.13 -0.11
C ALA A 53 3.31 1.28 -0.46
N LEU A 54 3.73 2.27 -1.28
CA LEU A 54 2.84 3.32 -1.78
C LEU A 54 1.66 2.77 -2.58
N PHE A 55 1.82 1.61 -3.23
CA PHE A 55 0.75 0.98 -4.01
C PHE A 55 -0.33 0.30 -3.14
N PHE A 56 -0.12 0.23 -1.83
CA PHE A 56 -1.12 -0.21 -0.86
C PHE A 56 -2.02 0.91 -0.34
N MET A 57 -1.71 2.15 -0.69
CA MET A 57 -2.38 3.35 -0.19
C MET A 57 -3.40 3.85 -1.22
N ASP A 58 -4.35 4.65 -0.74
CA ASP A 58 -5.24 5.40 -1.63
C ASP A 58 -4.47 6.54 -2.29
N TYR A 59 -4.15 6.36 -3.57
CA TYR A 59 -3.43 7.34 -4.36
C TYR A 59 -4.10 8.73 -4.39
N ARG A 60 -5.42 8.81 -4.19
CA ARG A 60 -6.16 10.09 -4.19
C ARG A 60 -5.80 10.95 -2.99
N LYS A 61 -5.28 10.32 -1.92
CA LYS A 61 -4.82 10.98 -0.70
C LYS A 61 -3.31 11.29 -0.73
N LEU A 62 -2.60 10.92 -1.80
CA LEU A 62 -1.18 11.18 -1.99
C LEU A 62 -0.93 12.46 -2.79
N HIS A 63 -0.08 13.32 -2.26
CA HIS A 63 0.49 14.49 -2.92
C HIS A 63 1.76 14.09 -3.66
N LEU A 64 1.63 13.87 -4.96
CA LEU A 64 2.72 13.43 -5.84
C LEU A 64 3.60 14.61 -6.33
N ASN A 65 3.63 15.71 -5.58
CA ASN A 65 4.40 16.90 -5.92
C ASN A 65 5.90 16.56 -5.90
N GLY A 66 6.62 16.95 -6.95
CA GLY A 66 8.05 16.64 -7.09
C GLY A 66 8.37 15.33 -7.83
N LEU A 67 7.37 14.51 -8.16
CA LEU A 67 7.54 13.40 -9.10
C LEU A 67 7.45 13.89 -10.55
N SER A 68 8.15 13.21 -11.46
CA SER A 68 8.00 13.47 -12.89
C SER A 68 6.61 13.06 -13.38
N SER A 69 6.20 13.63 -14.52
CA SER A 69 4.91 13.30 -15.17
C SER A 69 4.72 11.81 -15.43
N PHE A 70 5.83 11.08 -15.65
CA PHE A 70 5.83 9.63 -15.80
C PHE A 70 5.36 8.93 -14.52
N TYR A 71 6.00 9.19 -13.38
CA TYR A 71 5.67 8.55 -12.09
C TYR A 71 4.31 8.98 -11.56
N CYS A 72 3.93 10.25 -11.71
CA CYS A 72 2.57 10.70 -11.44
C CYS A 72 1.54 9.93 -12.27
N GLY A 73 1.89 9.62 -13.53
CA GLY A 73 1.07 8.80 -14.41
C GLY A 73 0.86 7.37 -13.91
N LEU A 74 1.82 6.77 -13.22
CA LEU A 74 1.68 5.41 -12.68
C LEU A 74 0.54 5.36 -11.66
N PHE A 75 0.54 6.26 -10.67
CA PHE A 75 -0.52 6.33 -9.66
C PHE A 75 -1.88 6.69 -10.24
N LYS A 76 -1.93 7.52 -11.30
CA LYS A 76 -3.18 7.81 -11.99
C LYS A 76 -3.78 6.56 -12.64
N ILE A 77 -2.95 5.72 -13.27
CA ILE A 77 -3.40 4.46 -13.88
C ILE A 77 -3.75 3.43 -12.81
N TRP A 78 -2.92 3.30 -11.77
CA TRP A 78 -3.23 2.47 -10.61
C TRP A 78 -4.60 2.84 -10.03
N GLY A 79 -4.88 4.14 -9.93
CA GLY A 79 -6.13 4.67 -9.44
C GLY A 79 -7.40 4.39 -10.23
N LEU A 80 -7.28 3.81 -11.42
CA LEU A 80 -8.40 3.35 -12.25
C LEU A 80 -8.92 1.98 -11.81
N PHE A 81 -8.27 1.32 -10.85
CA PHE A 81 -8.63 0.00 -10.38
C PHE A 81 -8.90 0.01 -8.89
N THR A 82 -9.75 -0.91 -8.44
CA THR A 82 -9.85 -1.36 -7.07
C THR A 82 -8.93 -2.55 -6.87
N PHE A 83 -8.40 -2.69 -5.65
CA PHE A 83 -7.39 -3.67 -5.31
C PHE A 83 -7.83 -4.49 -4.10
N LYS A 84 -7.74 -5.82 -4.21
CA LYS A 84 -8.02 -6.75 -3.11
C LYS A 84 -6.83 -7.68 -2.92
N ARG A 85 -6.27 -7.72 -1.71
CA ARG A 85 -5.25 -8.71 -1.34
C ARG A 85 -5.91 -10.04 -0.98
N MET A 86 -5.31 -11.13 -1.44
CA MET A 86 -5.86 -12.47 -1.22
C MET A 86 -5.38 -13.10 0.09
N ASN A 87 -4.11 -12.96 0.44
CA ASN A 87 -3.52 -13.56 1.64
C ASN A 87 -2.57 -12.56 2.32
N THR A 88 -2.99 -11.91 3.40
CA THR A 88 -2.14 -10.92 4.10
C THR A 88 -1.18 -11.54 5.12
N SER A 89 -1.36 -12.82 5.44
CA SER A 89 -0.60 -13.56 6.46
C SER A 89 0.57 -14.38 5.89
N ASP A 90 0.80 -14.38 4.58
CA ASP A 90 1.83 -15.25 3.99
C ASP A 90 3.26 -14.69 4.14
N SER A 91 3.41 -13.39 4.42
CA SER A 91 4.71 -12.72 4.52
C SER A 91 4.75 -11.77 5.71
N LEU A 92 5.65 -12.07 6.65
CA LEU A 92 5.97 -11.19 7.77
C LEU A 92 6.57 -9.86 7.28
N PHE A 93 7.42 -9.89 6.25
CA PHE A 93 8.02 -8.69 5.67
C PHE A 93 6.94 -7.71 5.18
N TRP A 94 5.98 -8.18 4.38
CA TRP A 94 4.91 -7.33 3.86
C TRP A 94 3.90 -6.89 4.91
N LEU A 95 3.70 -7.67 5.97
CA LEU A 95 2.92 -7.24 7.13
C LEU A 95 3.59 -6.08 7.86
N LEU A 96 4.89 -6.17 8.12
CA LEU A 96 5.66 -5.12 8.79
C LEU A 96 5.81 -3.85 7.92
N GLU A 97 5.89 -4.01 6.61
CA GLU A 97 5.92 -2.92 5.63
C GLU A 97 4.55 -2.26 5.37
N GLU A 98 3.47 -2.75 6.00
CA GLU A 98 2.13 -2.23 5.81
C GLU A 98 2.02 -0.75 6.23
N PRO A 99 1.58 0.16 5.35
CA PRO A 99 1.38 1.56 5.71
C PRO A 99 0.23 1.74 6.69
N LEU A 100 0.31 2.80 7.51
CA LEU A 100 -0.68 3.15 8.53
C LEU A 100 -1.50 4.41 8.18
N VAL A 101 -1.28 4.99 7.00
CA VAL A 101 -1.86 6.28 6.59
C VAL A 101 -2.43 6.23 5.19
N LYS A 102 -3.19 7.28 4.83
CA LYS A 102 -3.66 7.61 3.47
C LYS A 102 -4.41 6.47 2.76
N GLY A 103 -5.38 5.87 3.43
CA GLY A 103 -6.30 4.87 2.88
C GLY A 103 -5.72 3.47 2.72
N SER A 104 -4.59 3.18 3.36
CA SER A 104 -4.09 1.81 3.54
C SER A 104 -5.01 0.99 4.44
N ARG A 105 -4.80 -0.33 4.50
CA ARG A 105 -5.67 -1.25 5.26
C ARG A 105 -5.68 -0.93 6.76
N LEU A 106 -4.52 -0.54 7.30
CA LEU A 106 -4.33 -0.20 8.71
C LEU A 106 -4.51 1.31 8.99
N ASP A 107 -4.97 2.09 8.00
CA ASP A 107 -5.30 3.49 8.19
C ASP A 107 -6.54 3.64 9.07
N ILE A 108 -6.35 4.21 10.26
CA ILE A 108 -7.39 4.53 11.24
C ILE A 108 -7.55 6.06 11.46
N THR A 109 -7.08 6.85 10.49
CA THR A 109 -7.10 8.33 10.59
C THR A 109 -8.49 8.93 10.50
N ASN A 110 -9.48 8.14 10.06
CA ASN A 110 -10.89 8.54 10.11
C ASN A 110 -11.46 8.44 11.52
N GLU A 111 -10.99 7.47 12.31
CA GLU A 111 -11.40 7.18 13.67
C GLU A 111 -10.71 8.12 14.67
N VAL A 112 -9.48 8.54 14.38
CA VAL A 112 -8.68 9.41 15.25
C VAL A 112 -8.23 10.67 14.49
N PRO A 113 -8.93 11.80 14.69
CA PRO A 113 -8.55 13.08 14.09
C PRO A 113 -7.12 13.48 14.50
N GLY A 114 -6.33 13.94 13.52
CA GLY A 114 -4.94 14.38 13.75
C GLY A 114 -3.90 13.25 13.74
N LEU A 115 -4.30 11.98 13.73
CA LEU A 115 -3.37 10.85 13.70
C LEU A 115 -2.45 10.84 12.47
N SER A 116 -2.99 11.17 11.30
CA SER A 116 -2.20 11.24 10.06
C SER A 116 -1.01 12.19 10.21
N HIS A 117 -1.26 13.38 10.79
CA HIS A 117 -0.21 14.35 11.05
C HIS A 117 0.80 13.84 12.07
N MET A 118 0.37 13.18 13.15
CA MET A 118 1.26 12.60 14.15
C MET A 118 2.19 11.53 13.56
N LEU A 119 1.63 10.62 12.76
CA LEU A 119 2.39 9.55 12.10
C LEU A 119 3.39 10.11 11.09
N CYS A 120 2.97 11.07 10.26
CA CYS A 120 3.87 11.71 9.30
C CYS A 120 4.98 12.53 10.00
N ALA A 121 4.66 13.28 11.06
CA ALA A 121 5.62 14.10 11.80
C ALA A 121 6.68 13.24 12.53
N SER A 122 6.25 12.13 13.14
CA SER A 122 7.13 11.16 13.79
C SER A 122 7.83 10.21 12.80
N ARG A 123 7.48 10.27 11.51
CA ARG A 123 7.88 9.32 10.45
C ARG A 123 7.52 7.87 10.77
N THR A 124 6.48 7.65 11.59
CA THR A 124 5.94 6.33 11.97
C THR A 124 4.82 5.97 11.00
N VAL A 125 5.17 5.62 9.76
CA VAL A 125 4.21 5.39 8.68
C VAL A 125 4.01 3.91 8.34
N LYS A 126 4.85 3.01 8.89
CA LYS A 126 4.77 1.55 8.70
C LYS A 126 4.43 0.83 10.01
N LEU A 127 3.83 -0.36 9.90
CA LEU A 127 3.53 -1.22 11.05
C LEU A 127 4.79 -1.58 11.84
N MET A 128 5.91 -1.88 11.18
CA MET A 128 7.19 -2.21 11.81
C MET A 128 7.57 -1.20 12.90
N GLN A 129 7.44 0.09 12.61
CA GLN A 129 7.87 1.15 13.52
C GLN A 129 6.99 1.23 14.77
N VAL A 130 5.72 0.86 14.63
CA VAL A 130 4.80 0.73 15.76
C VAL A 130 5.14 -0.52 16.57
N VAL A 131 5.42 -1.65 15.92
CA VAL A 131 5.80 -2.90 16.59
C VAL A 131 7.12 -2.76 17.35
N ASP A 132 8.11 -2.08 16.76
CA ASP A 132 9.40 -1.81 17.38
C ASP A 132 9.27 -0.97 18.67
N ALA A 133 8.26 -0.09 18.73
CA ALA A 133 8.00 0.73 19.90
C ALA A 133 7.05 0.07 20.90
N ALA A 134 5.92 -0.48 20.44
CA ALA A 134 4.82 -0.96 21.26
C ALA A 134 4.96 -2.45 21.67
N GLY A 135 5.90 -3.17 21.06
CA GLY A 135 6.01 -4.61 21.12
C GLY A 135 5.11 -5.33 20.10
N PRO A 136 5.33 -6.65 19.90
CA PRO A 136 4.58 -7.49 18.97
C PRO A 136 3.10 -7.61 19.31
N ASP A 137 2.76 -7.43 20.58
CA ASP A 137 1.39 -7.47 21.06
C ASP A 137 0.69 -6.11 20.98
N LEU A 138 1.39 -5.04 20.58
CA LEU A 138 0.87 -3.67 20.56
C LEU A 138 0.31 -3.24 21.93
N SER A 139 0.98 -3.59 23.03
CA SER A 139 0.50 -3.29 24.39
C SER A 139 1.20 -2.10 25.06
N ASP A 140 2.41 -1.73 24.63
CA ASP A 140 3.16 -0.64 25.26
C ASP A 140 2.64 0.73 24.80
N VAL A 141 1.64 1.20 25.54
CA VAL A 141 1.00 2.50 25.37
C VAL A 141 1.98 3.65 25.66
N THR A 142 2.92 3.45 26.57
CA THR A 142 3.85 4.51 27.00
C THR A 142 4.92 4.76 25.95
N ALA A 143 5.47 3.71 25.36
CA ALA A 143 6.42 3.82 24.26
C ALA A 143 5.81 4.52 23.04
N ILE A 144 4.56 4.18 22.67
CA ILE A 144 3.85 4.84 21.57
C ILE A 144 3.51 6.30 21.87
N ALA A 145 3.15 6.60 23.11
CA ALA A 145 2.94 7.98 23.54
C ALA A 145 4.21 8.85 23.35
N LEU A 146 5.37 8.28 23.68
CA LEU A 146 6.67 8.93 23.47
C LEU A 146 6.99 9.06 21.97
N LEU A 147 6.79 8.00 21.19
CA LEU A 147 7.07 7.98 19.75
C LEU A 147 6.25 9.04 18.99
N LEU A 148 4.96 9.15 19.31
CA LEU A 148 4.04 10.10 18.66
C LEU A 148 4.06 11.49 19.30
N GLY A 149 4.84 11.70 20.37
CA GLY A 149 4.99 12.99 21.04
C GLY A 149 3.74 13.47 21.79
N HIS A 150 2.84 12.55 22.18
CA HIS A 150 1.56 12.89 22.81
C HIS A 150 1.45 12.36 24.24
N LYS A 151 0.86 13.17 25.12
CA LYS A 151 0.77 12.86 26.56
C LYS A 151 -0.45 12.01 26.95
N SER A 152 -1.42 11.83 26.05
CA SER A 152 -2.69 11.16 26.39
C SER A 152 -2.60 9.64 26.24
N ILE A 153 -2.36 8.97 27.37
CA ILE A 153 -2.31 7.49 27.47
C ILE A 153 -3.63 6.86 26.98
N ARG A 154 -4.77 7.45 27.33
CA ARG A 154 -6.09 6.95 26.90
C ARG A 154 -6.23 6.93 25.38
N CYS A 155 -5.79 8.00 24.72
CA CYS A 155 -5.84 8.09 23.25
C CYS A 155 -4.94 7.04 22.60
N MET A 156 -3.71 6.89 23.11
CA MET A 156 -2.75 5.91 22.59
C MET A 156 -3.22 4.48 22.78
N LYS A 157 -3.86 4.16 23.92
CA LYS A 157 -4.49 2.85 24.12
C LYS A 157 -5.59 2.58 23.09
N SER A 158 -6.47 3.54 22.86
CA SER A 158 -7.52 3.41 21.83
C SER A 158 -6.93 3.18 20.43
N ILE A 159 -5.87 3.91 20.07
CA ILE A 159 -5.17 3.74 18.78
C ILE A 159 -4.64 2.31 18.63
N LEU A 160 -3.96 1.79 19.65
CA LEU A 160 -3.45 0.41 19.64
C LEU A 160 -4.57 -0.62 19.56
N ASP A 161 -5.67 -0.40 20.30
CA ASP A 161 -6.87 -1.25 20.22
C ASP A 161 -7.50 -1.23 18.83
N PHE A 162 -7.51 -0.09 18.13
CA PHE A 162 -8.00 0.01 16.76
C PHE A 162 -7.13 -0.75 15.77
N TRP A 163 -5.80 -0.62 15.85
CA TRP A 163 -4.89 -1.39 15.00
C TRP A 163 -4.99 -2.89 15.28
N ARG A 164 -5.04 -3.30 16.55
CA ARG A 164 -5.21 -4.71 16.91
C ARG A 164 -6.49 -5.30 16.32
N LYS A 165 -7.58 -4.56 16.29
CA LYS A 165 -8.86 -4.99 15.66
C LYS A 165 -8.81 -5.12 14.14
N LYS A 166 -7.86 -4.44 13.47
CA LYS A 166 -7.68 -4.50 12.01
C LYS A 166 -6.79 -5.67 11.58
N LEU A 167 -6.00 -6.21 12.50
CA LEU A 167 -5.16 -7.38 12.29
C LEU A 167 -6.00 -8.66 12.43
N THR A 168 -5.67 -9.67 11.64
CA THR A 168 -6.25 -11.01 11.82
C THR A 168 -5.53 -11.77 12.94
N ASP A 169 -6.17 -12.82 13.48
CA ASP A 169 -5.55 -13.65 14.52
C ASP A 169 -4.24 -14.30 14.03
N ASP A 170 -4.18 -14.66 12.74
CA ASP A 170 -2.97 -15.17 12.08
C ASP A 170 -1.86 -14.10 12.01
N GLU A 171 -2.21 -12.85 11.66
CA GLU A 171 -1.26 -11.73 11.64
C GLU A 171 -0.72 -11.43 13.04
N ILE A 172 -1.56 -11.48 14.08
CA ILE A 172 -1.13 -11.31 15.47
C ILE A 172 -0.17 -12.43 15.86
N THR A 173 -0.44 -13.68 15.46
CA THR A 173 0.44 -14.82 15.74
C THR A 173 1.80 -14.65 15.07
N LEU A 174 1.84 -14.18 13.81
CA LEU A 174 3.07 -13.85 13.10
C LEU A 174 3.89 -12.76 13.80
N LEU A 175 3.24 -11.70 14.28
CA LEU A 175 3.92 -10.64 15.04
C LEU A 175 4.50 -11.18 16.36
N MET A 176 3.77 -12.07 17.05
CA MET A 176 4.27 -12.69 18.28
C MET A 176 5.49 -13.57 18.04
N ASP A 177 5.50 -14.34 16.94
CA ASP A 177 6.64 -15.17 16.57
C ASP A 177 7.84 -14.34 16.11
N PHE A 178 7.60 -13.20 15.45
CA PHE A 178 8.62 -12.19 15.18
C PHE A 178 9.22 -11.62 16.48
N GLY A 179 8.37 -11.24 17.44
CA GLY A 179 8.83 -10.69 18.73
C GLY A 179 9.61 -11.68 19.59
N LYS A 180 9.36 -12.99 19.43
CA LYS A 180 10.15 -14.07 20.06
C LYS A 180 11.45 -14.39 19.30
N GLY A 181 11.67 -13.79 18.13
CA GLY A 181 12.80 -14.08 17.25
C GLY A 181 12.70 -15.43 16.53
N VAL A 182 11.51 -16.04 16.47
CA VAL A 182 11.26 -17.31 15.77
C VAL A 182 11.20 -17.08 14.27
N LEU A 183 10.64 -15.94 13.85
CA LEU A 183 10.54 -15.53 12.46
C LEU A 183 11.36 -14.26 12.23
N VAL A 184 12.01 -14.19 11.07
CA VAL A 184 12.75 -13.01 10.59
C VAL A 184 12.13 -12.57 9.28
N PRO A 185 11.89 -11.27 9.05
CA PRO A 185 11.34 -10.79 7.79
C PRO A 185 12.32 -11.07 6.64
N ASP A 186 11.83 -11.69 5.57
CA ASP A 186 12.58 -11.92 4.34
C ASP A 186 12.33 -10.79 3.34
N THR A 187 13.38 -10.07 2.97
CA THR A 187 13.29 -8.97 2.00
C THR A 187 13.09 -9.45 0.56
N GLU A 188 13.31 -10.74 0.29
CA GLU A 188 13.09 -11.37 -1.00
C GLU A 188 11.66 -11.95 -1.15
N ASP A 189 10.82 -11.80 -0.11
CA ASP A 189 9.42 -12.22 -0.18
C ASP A 189 8.70 -11.56 -1.37
N PRO A 190 8.00 -12.35 -2.21
CA PRO A 190 7.33 -11.82 -3.39
C PRO A 190 6.24 -10.82 -2.98
N PHE A 191 6.02 -9.82 -3.83
CA PHE A 191 4.97 -8.85 -3.59
C PHE A 191 3.60 -9.54 -3.41
N PRO A 192 2.77 -9.11 -2.44
CA PRO A 192 1.54 -9.80 -2.11
C PRO A 192 0.63 -9.95 -3.33
N ARG A 193 -0.07 -11.08 -3.41
CA ARG A 193 -0.99 -11.32 -4.52
C ARG A 193 -2.18 -10.34 -4.43
N ILE A 194 -2.30 -9.51 -5.46
CA ILE A 194 -3.36 -8.51 -5.59
C ILE A 194 -4.27 -8.88 -6.77
N LEU A 195 -5.56 -8.96 -6.48
CA LEU A 195 -6.62 -8.95 -7.48
C LEU A 195 -6.99 -7.51 -7.81
N ILE A 196 -7.04 -7.20 -9.10
CA ILE A 196 -7.38 -5.88 -9.62
C ILE A 196 -8.71 -5.97 -10.37
N THR A 197 -9.58 -5.00 -10.10
CA THR A 197 -10.87 -4.86 -10.78
C THR A 197 -11.01 -3.41 -11.24
N PRO A 198 -11.47 -3.12 -12.47
CA PRO A 198 -11.68 -1.74 -12.91
C PRO A 198 -12.64 -0.96 -11.99
N ASP A 199 -12.21 0.23 -11.54
CA ASP A 199 -13.01 1.16 -10.71
C ASP A 199 -13.89 2.03 -11.62
N LEU A 200 -15.02 1.47 -12.06
CA LEU A 200 -15.94 2.11 -13.01
C LEU A 200 -16.91 3.11 -12.36
N LYS A 201 -16.52 3.77 -11.26
CA LYS A 201 -17.34 4.75 -10.51
C LYS A 201 -18.28 5.57 -11.41
N ALA A 202 -19.58 5.28 -11.33
CA ALA A 202 -20.68 5.94 -12.04
C ALA A 202 -20.65 5.88 -13.58
N MET A 203 -19.81 5.04 -14.18
CA MET A 203 -19.83 4.77 -15.62
C MET A 203 -20.98 3.79 -15.91
N SER A 204 -22.06 4.30 -16.48
CA SER A 204 -23.18 3.51 -17.00
C SER A 204 -23.18 3.57 -18.51
N GLY A 205 -23.33 2.43 -19.17
CA GLY A 205 -23.42 2.36 -20.62
C GLY A 205 -23.88 0.98 -21.09
N PRO A 206 -24.55 0.90 -22.25
CA PRO A 206 -25.08 -0.37 -22.76
C PRO A 206 -24.01 -1.40 -23.13
N LEU A 207 -22.74 -0.99 -23.21
CA LEU A 207 -21.58 -1.84 -23.48
C LEU A 207 -20.77 -2.20 -22.22
N LEU A 208 -21.17 -1.71 -21.05
CA LEU A 208 -20.51 -1.99 -19.78
C LEU A 208 -21.32 -3.03 -19.03
N ASP A 209 -21.04 -4.31 -19.28
CA ASP A 209 -21.59 -5.38 -18.45
C ASP A 209 -20.75 -5.53 -17.18
N LEU A 210 -21.28 -5.01 -16.07
CA LEU A 210 -20.63 -5.08 -14.77
C LEU A 210 -20.71 -6.49 -14.15
N HIS A 211 -21.55 -7.38 -14.67
CA HIS A 211 -21.71 -8.76 -14.16
C HIS A 211 -20.60 -9.71 -14.63
N GLU A 212 -19.84 -9.34 -15.65
CA GLU A 212 -18.74 -10.15 -16.20
C GLU A 212 -17.34 -9.65 -15.80
N LEU A 213 -17.23 -8.66 -14.90
CA LEU A 213 -15.94 -8.17 -14.44
C LEU A 213 -15.21 -9.25 -13.64
N GLN A 214 -14.22 -9.87 -14.28
CA GLN A 214 -13.32 -10.83 -13.65
C GLN A 214 -12.23 -10.10 -12.89
N ASP A 215 -11.96 -10.57 -11.67
CA ASP A 215 -10.77 -10.19 -10.93
C ASP A 215 -9.52 -10.65 -11.68
N LEU A 216 -8.66 -9.71 -12.04
CA LEU A 216 -7.39 -9.99 -12.70
C LEU A 216 -6.29 -10.12 -11.66
N ASP A 217 -5.49 -11.17 -11.78
CA ASP A 217 -4.32 -11.37 -10.94
C ASP A 217 -3.16 -10.54 -11.49
N LEU A 218 -2.63 -9.61 -10.70
CA LEU A 218 -1.47 -8.80 -11.12
C LEU A 218 -0.23 -9.66 -11.40
N ASN A 219 -0.16 -10.89 -10.86
CA ASN A 219 0.96 -11.80 -11.08
C ASN A 219 0.86 -12.59 -12.39
N LYS A 220 -0.26 -12.48 -13.13
CA LYS A 220 -0.50 -13.17 -14.41
C LYS A 220 -0.61 -12.20 -15.57
#